data_AF-A0A3P6RF53-F1
#
_entry.id   AF-A0A3P6RF53-F1
#
_cell.length_a   1.000
_cell.length_b   1.000
_cell.length_c   1.000
_cell.angle_alpha   90.00
_cell.angle_beta   90.00
_cell.angle_gamma   90.00
#
_symmetry.space_group_name_H-M   'P 1'
#
loop_
_entity.id
_entity.type
_entity.pdbx_description
1 polymer ?
#
loop_
_entity_poly.entity_id
_entity_poly.type
_entity_poly.pdbx_seq_one_letter_code
_entity_poly.pdbx_strand_id
1 'polypeptide(L)'
;MVLSYNYVVFASAQRLVTFGNTRINRRQFAIHSISSFGSSLATIDVDGSSGQLCPLFDPDLNLLYVSGKGDSTFRLYEFVNRPPYVIYLTECQQQAPHTCICTISKRALNLTGAEVMRVYRLHPQSLLIQPLSFIVPRRVSHHGYLALFRTSFMI
;
A
#
# COMPACT_ATOMS: atom_id res chain seq x y z
N MET A 1 20.42 1.35 1.88
CA MET A 1 20.41 2.76 2.34
C MET A 1 19.49 3.55 1.43
N VAL A 2 18.46 4.18 1.98
CA VAL A 2 17.56 5.09 1.27
C VAL A 2 18.18 6.47 1.21
N LEU A 3 18.30 7.04 0.01
CA LEU A 3 19.10 8.25 -0.22
C LEU A 3 18.27 9.50 -0.45
N SER A 4 17.06 9.36 -0.99
CA SER A 4 16.08 10.45 -1.06
C SER A 4 14.81 10.02 -0.35
N TYR A 5 14.51 10.65 0.79
CA TYR A 5 13.26 10.46 1.49
C TYR A 5 12.25 11.47 0.95
N ASN A 6 11.41 11.03 0.03
CA ASN A 6 10.46 11.93 -0.64
C ASN A 6 9.10 11.95 0.08
N TYR A 7 8.85 10.98 0.95
CA TYR A 7 7.59 10.86 1.67
C TYR A 7 7.79 10.11 2.98
N VAL A 8 7.02 10.50 4.01
CA VAL A 8 7.10 9.92 5.36
C VAL A 8 5.70 9.71 5.92
N VAL A 9 5.47 8.56 6.55
CA VAL A 9 4.21 8.20 7.20
C VAL A 9 4.49 7.68 8.61
N PHE A 10 3.66 8.07 9.57
CA PHE A 10 3.62 7.42 10.88
C PHE A 10 2.80 6.14 10.79
N ALA A 11 3.44 4.99 10.99
CA ALA A 11 2.72 3.72 11.10
C ALA A 11 2.14 3.52 12.50
N SER A 12 2.81 4.06 13.53
CA SER A 12 2.29 4.13 14.89
C SER A 12 3.00 5.23 15.68
N ALA A 13 2.64 5.41 16.94
CA ALA A 13 3.33 6.33 17.85
C ALA A 13 4.82 5.99 18.08
N GLN A 14 5.26 4.79 17.69
CA GLN A 14 6.65 4.32 17.87
C GLN A 14 7.34 3.99 16.54
N ARG A 15 6.63 4.06 15.41
CA ARG A 15 7.14 3.61 14.11
C ARG A 15 6.88 4.62 13.02
N LEU A 16 7.93 4.89 12.25
CA LEU A 16 7.91 5.78 11.11
C LEU A 16 8.36 5.03 9.87
N VAL A 17 7.70 5.30 8.74
CA VAL A 17 7.99 4.69 7.45
C VAL A 17 8.45 5.78 6.50
N THR A 18 9.59 5.55 5.89
CA THR A 18 10.19 6.47 4.93
C THR A 18 10.21 5.84 3.55
N PHE A 19 9.90 6.61 2.51
CA PHE A 19 9.83 6.16 1.12
C PHE A 19 10.82 6.90 0.26
N GLY A 20 11.46 6.20 -0.68
CA GLY A 20 12.54 6.76 -1.46
C GLY A 20 13.12 5.85 -2.52
N ASN A 21 14.31 6.21 -2.99
CA ASN A 21 15.04 5.45 -4.00
C ASN A 21 16.43 5.05 -3.49
N THR A 22 16.97 3.96 -4.04
CA THR A 22 18.35 3.50 -3.84
C THR A 22 19.33 4.30 -4.74
N ARG A 23 20.64 4.06 -4.60
CA ARG A 23 21.69 4.63 -5.49
C ARG A 23 21.45 4.31 -6.96
N ILE A 24 20.89 3.13 -7.21
CA ILE A 24 20.61 2.58 -8.54
C ILE A 24 19.16 2.84 -8.95
N ASN A 25 18.52 3.86 -8.36
CA ASN A 25 17.17 4.32 -8.65
C ASN A 25 16.05 3.28 -8.48
N ARG A 26 16.25 2.25 -7.66
CA ARG A 26 15.16 1.33 -7.25
C ARG A 26 14.33 1.94 -6.13
N ARG A 27 13.01 1.83 -6.23
CA ARG A 27 12.07 2.35 -5.23
C ARG A 27 12.11 1.47 -4.00
N GLN A 28 12.16 2.07 -2.82
CA GLN A 28 12.24 1.36 -1.56
C GLN A 28 11.48 2.11 -0.45
N PHE A 29 11.11 1.36 0.58
CA PHE A 29 10.72 1.96 1.85
C PHE A 29 11.46 1.31 3.01
N ALA A 30 11.59 2.06 4.10
CA ALA A 30 12.24 1.58 5.31
C ALA A 30 11.38 1.93 6.54
N ILE A 31 11.37 1.02 7.50
CA ILE A 31 10.66 1.16 8.77
C ILE A 31 11.68 1.51 9.84
N HIS A 32 11.40 2.51 10.65
CA HIS A 32 12.30 3.00 11.70
C HIS A 32 11.58 3.02 13.04
N SER A 33 12.32 2.76 14.12
CA SER A 33 11.84 3.00 15.48
C SER A 33 12.06 4.46 15.84
N ILE A 34 11.05 5.13 16.39
CA ILE A 34 11.17 6.53 16.81
C ILE A 34 12.15 6.68 17.98
N SER A 35 12.21 5.67 18.85
CA SER A 35 13.16 5.63 19.96
C SER A 35 14.61 5.36 19.53
N SER A 36 14.83 4.87 18.30
CA SER A 36 16.15 4.47 17.80
C SER A 36 16.22 4.61 16.28
N PHE A 37 16.54 5.81 15.82
CA PHE A 37 16.69 6.15 14.40
C PHE A 37 18.04 5.78 13.78
N GLY A 38 18.98 5.22 14.55
CA GLY A 38 20.33 4.89 14.05
C GLY A 38 20.35 3.79 12.98
N SER A 39 19.31 2.96 12.91
CA SER A 39 19.15 1.96 11.85
C SER A 39 17.68 1.65 11.58
N SER A 40 17.37 1.26 10.34
CA SER A 40 16.03 0.81 9.98
C SER A 40 15.76 -0.58 10.57
N LEU A 41 14.56 -0.79 11.10
CA LEU A 41 14.05 -2.11 11.49
C LEU A 41 13.92 -3.07 10.30
N ALA A 42 13.50 -2.53 9.15
CA ALA A 42 13.41 -3.25 7.88
C ALA A 42 13.57 -2.27 6.72
N THR A 43 14.13 -2.73 5.60
CA THR A 43 14.19 -2.00 4.33
C THR A 43 13.71 -2.93 3.21
N ILE A 44 12.78 -2.47 2.39
CA ILE A 44 12.12 -3.25 1.34
C ILE A 44 12.36 -2.58 -0.02
N ASP A 45 12.93 -3.32 -0.98
CA ASP A 45 12.95 -2.96 -2.40
C ASP A 45 11.56 -3.25 -2.97
N VAL A 46 10.90 -2.20 -3.47
CA VAL A 46 9.54 -2.28 -4.02
C VAL A 46 9.61 -2.74 -5.47
N ASP A 47 10.34 -2.01 -6.32
CA ASP A 47 10.64 -2.34 -7.71
C ASP A 47 11.61 -1.31 -8.35
N GLY A 48 11.75 -1.35 -9.68
CA GLY A 48 12.66 -0.50 -10.46
C GLY A 48 11.96 0.58 -11.27
N SER A 49 10.69 0.85 -11.04
CA SER A 49 9.97 1.90 -11.78
C SER A 49 10.40 3.29 -11.28
N SER A 50 10.15 4.32 -12.08
CA SER A 50 10.61 5.69 -11.79
C SER A 50 9.57 6.56 -11.08
N GLY A 51 8.30 6.17 -11.08
CA GLY A 51 7.21 6.93 -10.48
C GLY A 51 7.38 7.09 -8.97
N GLN A 52 7.23 8.31 -8.45
CA GLN A 52 7.28 8.57 -7.01
C GLN A 52 6.26 7.69 -6.27
N LEU A 53 6.69 7.01 -5.21
CA LEU A 53 5.80 6.20 -4.38
C LEU A 53 4.76 7.08 -3.67
N CYS A 54 3.51 6.63 -3.74
CA CYS A 54 2.31 7.13 -3.09
C CYS A 54 1.81 6.07 -2.10
N PRO A 55 2.27 6.12 -0.84
CA PRO A 55 1.87 5.15 0.17
C PRO A 55 0.54 5.54 0.83
N LEU A 56 -0.28 4.54 1.12
CA LEU A 56 -1.49 4.66 1.92
C LEU A 56 -1.39 3.67 3.08
N PHE A 57 -1.32 4.17 4.31
CA PHE A 57 -1.24 3.33 5.50
C PHE A 57 -2.60 3.26 6.19
N ASP A 58 -3.02 2.04 6.50
CA ASP A 58 -4.23 1.73 7.23
C ASP A 58 -3.85 1.27 8.66
N PRO A 59 -4.00 2.15 9.66
CA PRO A 59 -3.59 1.84 11.04
C PRO A 59 -4.50 0.80 11.69
N ASP A 60 -5.74 0.64 11.24
CA ASP A 60 -6.69 -0.31 11.85
C ASP A 60 -6.29 -1.76 11.53
N LEU A 61 -5.71 -1.97 10.35
CA LEU A 61 -5.30 -3.30 9.86
C LEU A 61 -3.78 -3.48 9.82
N ASN A 62 -3.00 -2.45 10.15
CA ASN A 62 -1.55 -2.39 9.94
C ASN A 62 -1.15 -2.73 8.50
N LEU A 63 -1.94 -2.29 7.52
CA LEU A 63 -1.69 -2.53 6.10
C LEU A 63 -1.09 -1.30 5.44
N LEU A 64 -0.07 -1.51 4.64
CA LEU A 64 0.51 -0.51 3.76
C LEU A 64 0.19 -0.87 2.31
N TYR A 65 -0.52 0.03 1.63
CA TYR A 65 -0.76 -0.03 0.19
C TYR A 65 0.24 0.90 -0.48
N VAL A 66 1.09 0.36 -1.36
CA VAL A 66 2.11 1.12 -2.08
C VAL A 66 1.79 1.06 -3.56
N SER A 67 1.67 2.24 -4.16
CA SER A 67 1.66 2.40 -5.62
C SER A 67 2.46 3.66 -5.95
N GLY A 68 2.94 3.83 -7.18
CA GLY A 68 3.57 5.08 -7.62
C GLY A 68 2.77 5.82 -8.68
N LYS A 69 3.04 7.11 -8.81
CA LYS A 69 2.51 7.90 -9.94
C LYS A 69 2.93 7.26 -11.26
N GLY A 70 1.95 6.96 -12.12
CA GLY A 70 2.15 6.27 -13.39
C GLY A 70 2.05 4.75 -13.30
N ASP A 71 1.91 4.17 -12.10
CA ASP A 71 1.75 2.74 -11.94
C ASP A 71 0.30 2.31 -12.18
N SER A 72 0.12 1.05 -12.54
CA SER A 72 -1.18 0.36 -12.57
C SER A 72 -1.29 -0.71 -11.48
N THR A 73 -0.28 -0.85 -10.62
CA THR A 73 -0.18 -1.90 -9.62
C THR A 73 -0.15 -1.32 -8.21
N PHE A 74 -0.94 -1.89 -7.31
CA PHE A 74 -0.85 -1.63 -5.87
C PHE A 74 -0.23 -2.84 -5.18
N ARG A 75 0.84 -2.64 -4.41
CA ARG A 75 1.49 -3.68 -3.59
C ARG A 75 1.08 -3.53 -2.13
N LEU A 76 0.72 -4.65 -1.51
CA LEU A 76 0.18 -4.69 -0.16
C LEU A 76 1.20 -5.34 0.77
N TYR A 77 1.43 -4.69 1.91
CA TYR A 77 2.31 -5.16 2.95
C TYR A 77 1.59 -5.11 4.30
N GLU A 78 1.80 -6.11 5.15
CA GLU A 78 1.35 -6.12 6.54
C GLU A 78 2.50 -5.77 7.47
N PHE A 79 2.27 -4.87 8.42
CA PHE A 79 3.23 -4.47 9.42
C PHE A 79 3.05 -5.31 10.67
N VAL A 80 4.12 -5.95 11.13
CA VAL A 80 4.11 -6.85 12.29
C VAL A 80 5.05 -6.36 13.37
N ASN A 81 4.75 -6.69 14.62
CA ASN A 81 5.50 -6.15 15.77
C ASN A 81 6.85 -6.84 16.02
N ARG A 82 7.16 -7.92 15.30
CA ARG A 82 8.40 -8.71 15.44
C ARG A 82 9.09 -8.83 14.08
N PRO A 83 10.40 -9.15 14.02
CA PRO A 83 11.08 -9.45 12.76
C PRO A 83 10.26 -10.46 11.91
N PRO A 84 10.11 -10.25 10.59
CA PRO A 84 10.80 -9.26 9.75
C PRO A 84 10.22 -7.84 9.75
N TYR A 85 9.28 -7.54 10.66
CA TYR A 85 8.55 -6.25 10.82
C TYR A 85 7.59 -5.87 9.70
N VAL A 86 7.75 -6.48 8.53
CA VAL A 86 6.87 -6.30 7.38
C VAL A 86 6.78 -7.58 6.58
N ILE A 87 5.58 -7.92 6.13
CA ILE A 87 5.27 -9.11 5.35
C ILE A 87 4.64 -8.64 4.04
N TYR A 88 5.18 -9.07 2.90
CA TYR A 88 4.52 -8.86 1.61
C TYR A 88 3.29 -9.77 1.52
N LEU A 89 2.13 -9.20 1.21
CA LEU A 89 0.87 -9.95 1.09
C LEU A 89 0.61 -10.35 -0.36
N THR A 90 0.40 -9.35 -1.21
CA THR A 90 -0.01 -9.54 -2.60
C THR A 90 0.09 -8.22 -3.38
N GLU A 91 -0.20 -8.28 -4.66
CA GLU A 91 -0.36 -7.11 -5.52
C GLU A 91 -1.69 -7.13 -6.27
N CYS A 92 -2.22 -5.94 -6.50
CA CYS A 92 -3.46 -5.68 -7.18
C CYS A 92 -3.15 -4.96 -8.48
N GLN A 93 -3.25 -5.68 -9.60
CA GLN A 93 -3.04 -5.14 -10.94
C GLN A 93 -4.32 -4.49 -11.47
N GLN A 94 -4.18 -3.31 -12.06
CA GLN A 94 -5.25 -2.61 -12.76
C GLN A 94 -4.96 -2.54 -14.26
N GLN A 95 -6.01 -2.31 -15.04
CA GLN A 95 -5.91 -2.22 -16.51
C GLN A 95 -5.18 -0.96 -17.00
N ALA A 96 -5.26 0.13 -16.23
CA ALA A 96 -4.73 1.44 -16.61
C ALA A 96 -3.91 2.05 -15.46
N PRO A 97 -2.88 2.85 -15.79
CA PRO A 97 -2.11 3.59 -14.79
C PRO A 97 -2.91 4.74 -14.19
N HIS A 98 -2.39 5.38 -13.15
CA HIS A 98 -2.98 6.58 -12.53
C HIS A 98 -1.97 7.71 -12.35
N THR A 99 -2.45 8.95 -12.36
CA THR A 99 -1.62 10.15 -12.13
C THR A 99 -1.59 10.58 -10.66
N CYS A 100 -2.66 10.27 -9.92
CA CYS A 100 -2.75 10.47 -8.47
C CYS A 100 -3.74 9.48 -7.85
N ILE A 101 -3.66 9.35 -6.53
CA ILE A 101 -4.58 8.55 -5.70
C ILE A 101 -4.99 9.35 -4.47
N CYS A 102 -6.18 9.08 -3.97
CA CYS A 102 -6.63 9.52 -2.64
C CYS A 102 -7.54 8.46 -2.01
N THR A 103 -7.75 8.56 -0.71
CA THR A 103 -8.61 7.65 0.05
C THR A 103 -9.80 8.39 0.63
N ILE A 104 -10.85 7.64 0.96
CA ILE A 104 -11.95 8.14 1.79
C ILE A 104 -11.81 7.68 3.23
N SER A 105 -12.48 8.40 4.14
CA SER A 105 -12.57 8.01 5.55
C SER A 105 -13.16 6.60 5.68
N LYS A 106 -12.65 5.83 6.64
CA LYS A 106 -13.17 4.51 7.03
C LYS A 106 -14.68 4.48 7.26
N ARG A 107 -15.25 5.59 7.76
CA ARG A 107 -16.70 5.73 8.00
C ARG A 107 -17.56 5.68 6.73
N ALA A 108 -16.98 5.91 5.57
CA ALA A 108 -17.68 5.91 4.28
C ALA A 108 -17.50 4.57 3.51
N LEU A 109 -16.84 3.58 4.12
CA LEU A 109 -16.65 2.26 3.52
C LEU A 109 -17.91 1.39 3.62
N ASN A 110 -18.07 0.51 2.63
CA ASN A 110 -19.14 -0.48 2.61
C ASN A 110 -18.81 -1.67 3.53
N LEU A 111 -19.23 -1.56 4.80
CA LEU A 111 -19.01 -2.61 5.79
C LEU A 111 -19.73 -3.93 5.46
N THR A 112 -20.92 -3.89 4.85
CA THR A 112 -21.66 -5.12 4.50
C THR A 112 -20.95 -5.90 3.39
N GLY A 113 -20.23 -5.19 2.52
CA GLY A 113 -19.35 -5.74 1.49
C GLY A 113 -17.96 -6.14 1.99
N ALA A 114 -17.65 -5.99 3.29
CA ALA A 114 -16.30 -6.20 3.84
C ALA A 114 -15.21 -5.36 3.15
N GLU A 115 -15.58 -4.14 2.71
CA GLU A 115 -14.63 -3.17 2.17
C GLU A 115 -13.78 -2.59 3.30
N VAL A 116 -12.45 -2.68 3.15
CA VAL A 116 -11.50 -2.19 4.16
C VAL A 116 -10.74 -0.95 3.71
N MET A 117 -10.68 -0.69 2.41
CA MET A 117 -10.11 0.52 1.85
C MET A 117 -10.78 0.84 0.52
N ARG A 118 -11.06 2.11 0.27
CA ARG A 118 -11.47 2.61 -1.04
C ARG A 118 -10.53 3.70 -1.49
N VAL A 119 -9.89 3.47 -2.63
CA VAL A 119 -8.97 4.38 -3.28
C VAL A 119 -9.66 4.99 -4.49
N TYR A 120 -9.59 6.30 -4.65
CA TYR A 120 -9.96 6.99 -5.88
C TYR A 120 -8.69 7.29 -6.65
N ARG A 121 -8.63 6.83 -7.89
CA ARG A 121 -7.47 7.01 -8.78
C ARG A 121 -7.86 7.83 -10.00
N LEU A 122 -6.99 8.75 -10.41
CA LEU A 122 -7.22 9.61 -11.58
C LEU A 122 -6.60 8.97 -12.83
N HIS A 123 -7.43 8.72 -13.83
CA HIS A 123 -6.98 8.17 -15.11
C HIS A 123 -6.20 9.23 -15.93
N PRO A 124 -5.01 8.92 -16.48
CA PRO A 124 -4.15 9.92 -17.12
C PRO A 124 -4.77 10.57 -18.36
N GLN A 125 -5.42 9.78 -19.23
CA GLN A 125 -5.95 10.27 -20.50
C GLN A 125 -7.38 10.84 -20.37
N SER A 126 -8.31 10.07 -19.81
CA SER A 126 -9.71 10.50 -19.70
C SER A 126 -9.97 11.50 -18.57
N LEU A 127 -9.03 11.68 -17.63
CA LEU A 127 -9.19 12.51 -16.43
C LEU A 127 -10.39 12.12 -15.55
N LEU A 128 -10.92 10.91 -15.73
CA LEU A 128 -11.99 10.38 -14.92
C LEU A 128 -11.43 9.80 -13.62
N ILE A 129 -12.15 10.06 -12.53
CA ILE A 129 -11.88 9.46 -11.23
C ILE A 129 -12.50 8.05 -11.22
N GLN A 130 -11.68 7.04 -10.96
CA GLN A 130 -12.10 5.65 -10.86
C GLN A 130 -11.99 5.20 -9.40
N PRO A 131 -13.08 4.73 -8.76
CA PRO A 131 -12.98 4.09 -7.46
C PRO A 131 -12.29 2.72 -7.59
N LEU A 132 -11.59 2.28 -6.55
CA LEU A 132 -10.98 0.96 -6.39
C LEU A 132 -11.21 0.51 -4.95
N SER A 133 -11.97 -0.57 -4.78
CA SER A 133 -12.29 -1.14 -3.48
C SER A 133 -11.38 -2.32 -3.15
N PHE A 134 -10.71 -2.26 -2.01
CA PHE A 134 -10.03 -3.39 -1.41
C PHE A 134 -10.98 -4.06 -0.41
N ILE A 135 -11.32 -5.31 -0.69
CA ILE A 135 -12.32 -6.09 0.03
C ILE A 135 -11.66 -7.34 0.62
N VAL A 136 -11.95 -7.63 1.88
CA VAL A 136 -11.53 -8.89 2.50
C VAL A 136 -12.41 -10.03 1.99
N PRO A 137 -11.84 -11.08 1.37
CA PRO A 137 -12.63 -12.21 0.90
C PRO A 137 -13.22 -12.96 2.09
N ARG A 138 -14.55 -12.97 2.17
CA ARG A 138 -15.27 -13.79 3.15
C ARG A 138 -15.45 -15.18 2.56
N ARG A 139 -15.14 -16.24 3.34
CA ARG A 139 -15.55 -17.59 2.99
C ARG A 139 -17.07 -17.64 2.91
N VAL A 140 -17.61 -17.91 1.71
CA VAL A 140 -18.91 -18.56 1.57
C VAL A 140 -18.63 -20.06 1.73
N SER A 141 -19.18 -20.67 2.77
CA SER A 141 -19.05 -22.07 3.20
C SER A 141 -18.45 -23.07 2.20
N HIS A 142 -17.14 -23.34 2.30
CA HIS A 142 -16.47 -24.67 2.35
C HIS A 142 -14.95 -24.50 2.08
N HIS A 143 -14.13 -24.81 3.11
CA HIS A 143 -12.71 -25.23 3.07
C HIS A 143 -11.63 -24.35 2.37
N GLY A 144 -10.56 -24.03 3.11
CA GLY A 144 -9.29 -23.47 2.58
C GLY A 144 -9.03 -22.01 2.99
N TYR A 145 -8.02 -21.78 3.84
CA TYR A 145 -7.62 -20.45 4.35
C TYR A 145 -6.75 -19.78 3.28
N LEU A 146 -6.70 -18.44 3.27
CA LEU A 146 -5.85 -17.59 2.43
C LEU A 146 -6.35 -17.33 1.01
N ALA A 147 -7.18 -16.30 0.89
CA ALA A 147 -7.13 -15.39 -0.25
C ALA A 147 -7.45 -14.01 0.33
N LEU A 148 -6.45 -13.13 0.43
CA LEU A 148 -6.66 -11.73 0.78
C LEU A 148 -6.72 -10.95 -0.54
N PHE A 149 -7.83 -10.24 -0.74
CA PHE A 149 -8.13 -9.33 -1.84
C PHE A 149 -8.31 -9.97 -3.23
N ARG A 150 -9.47 -10.59 -3.48
CA ARG A 150 -9.99 -10.68 -4.86
C ARG A 150 -10.55 -9.32 -5.25
N THR A 151 -9.94 -8.67 -6.24
CA THR A 151 -10.55 -7.53 -6.92
C THR A 151 -11.79 -8.01 -7.67
N SER A 152 -12.97 -7.65 -7.17
CA SER A 152 -14.17 -7.66 -8.01
C SER A 152 -14.17 -6.36 -8.83
N PHE A 153 -13.52 -6.40 -9.98
CA PHE A 153 -13.92 -5.57 -11.12
C PHE A 153 -14.48 -6.51 -12.18
N MET A 154 -15.79 -6.72 -12.11
CA MET A 154 -16.57 -7.09 -13.28
C MET A 154 -17.17 -5.76 -13.75
N ILE A 155 -16.60 -5.20 -14.82
CA ILE A 155 -17.30 -4.26 -15.69
C ILE A 155 -17.86 -5.10 -16.84
#